data_AF-A0A7Z9WXX9-F1
#
_entry.id   AF-A0A7Z9WXX9-F1
#
_cell.length_a   1.000
_cell.length_b   1.000
_cell.length_c   1.000
_cell.angle_alpha   90.00
_cell.angle_beta   90.00
_cell.angle_gamma   90.00
#
_symmetry.space_group_name_H-M   'P 1'
#
loop_
_entity.id
_entity.type
_entity.pdbx_description
1 polymer ?
#
loop_
_entity_poly.entity_id
_entity_poly.type
_entity_poly.pdbx_seq_one_letter_code
_entity_poly.pdbx_strand_id
1 'polypeptide(L)'
;MFAEIVSGLKEGKLPEPAPLRGRCHAGVTKKLAFVQLPPVFWETDPKRNPDTMHLLWAVWLLHDAEMLEIVKGIILMEQAEKDGLSLEEFTRQSMEGILALAPDDTFRALLKQKLIT
;
A
#
# COMPACT_ATOMS: atom_id res chain seq x y z
N MET A 1 -4.74 8.86 -14.59
CA MET A 1 -5.63 9.61 -13.66
C MET A 1 -5.06 10.98 -13.29
N PHE A 2 -3.76 11.08 -13.00
CA PHE A 2 -3.11 12.35 -12.57
C PHE A 2 -2.38 13.13 -13.68
N ALA A 3 -2.35 12.64 -14.92
CA ALA A 3 -1.57 13.24 -16.01
C ALA A 3 -1.86 14.73 -16.26
N GLU A 4 -3.14 15.13 -16.25
CA GLU A 4 -3.55 16.53 -16.40
C GLU A 4 -3.05 17.42 -15.25
N ILE A 5 -3.09 16.88 -14.03
CA ILE A 5 -2.64 17.58 -12.81
C ILE A 5 -1.13 17.78 -12.88
N VAL A 6 -0.39 16.74 -13.25
CA VAL A 6 1.07 16.82 -13.45
C VAL A 6 1.43 17.83 -14.55
N SER A 7 0.66 17.87 -15.65
CA SER A 7 0.87 18.87 -16.71
C SER A 7 0.62 20.29 -16.19
N GLY A 8 -0.48 20.50 -15.46
CA GLY A 8 -0.79 21.80 -14.84
C GLY A 8 0.30 22.27 -13.89
N LEU A 9 0.82 21.37 -13.05
CA LEU A 9 1.92 21.69 -12.13
C LEU A 9 3.20 22.12 -12.87
N LYS A 10 3.54 21.47 -14.00
CA LYS A 10 4.68 21.87 -14.84
C LYS A 10 4.51 23.27 -15.44
N GLU A 11 3.27 23.73 -15.60
CA GLU A 11 2.92 25.07 -16.07
C GLU A 11 2.71 26.08 -14.93
N GLY A 12 2.99 25.69 -13.67
CA GLY A 12 2.80 26.55 -12.50
C GLY A 12 1.34 26.70 -12.04
N LYS A 13 0.44 25.83 -12.51
CA LYS A 13 -0.99 25.84 -12.15
C LYS A 13 -1.25 24.84 -11.03
N LEU A 14 -1.84 25.33 -9.94
CA LEU A 14 -2.31 24.46 -8.86
C LEU A 14 -3.65 23.79 -9.23
N PRO A 15 -3.84 22.50 -8.91
CA PRO A 15 -5.11 21.84 -9.11
C PRO A 15 -6.16 22.34 -8.11
N GLU A 16 -7.42 22.35 -8.56
CA GLU A 16 -8.57 22.60 -7.69
C GLU A 16 -8.65 21.54 -6.58
N PRO A 17 -8.77 21.92 -5.29
CA PRO A 17 -8.72 20.98 -4.18
C PRO A 17 -9.81 19.91 -4.19
N ALA A 18 -11.06 20.25 -4.50
CA ALA A 18 -12.17 19.30 -4.44
C ALA A 18 -12.07 18.17 -5.49
N PRO A 19 -11.83 18.46 -6.79
CA PRO A 19 -11.55 17.42 -7.79
C PRO A 19 -10.30 16.60 -7.47
N LEU A 20 -9.25 17.23 -6.96
CA LEU A 20 -8.03 16.54 -6.56
C LEU A 20 -8.30 15.54 -5.43
N ARG A 21 -9.04 15.95 -4.39
CA ARG A 21 -9.44 15.09 -3.26
C ARG A 21 -10.21 13.86 -3.73
N GLY A 22 -11.19 14.03 -4.60
CA GLY A 22 -11.95 12.91 -5.18
C GLY A 22 -11.07 11.93 -5.96
N ARG A 23 -10.19 12.44 -6.82
CA ARG A 23 -9.22 11.61 -7.57
C ARG A 23 -8.22 10.92 -6.63
N CYS A 24 -7.78 11.60 -5.57
CA CYS A 24 -6.84 11.07 -4.59
C CYS A 24 -7.44 9.91 -3.80
N HIS A 25 -8.64 10.08 -3.21
CA HIS A 25 -9.34 8.99 -2.52
C HIS A 25 -9.54 7.78 -3.43
N ALA A 26 -10.08 7.98 -4.63
CA ALA A 26 -10.29 6.88 -5.57
C ALA A 26 -8.96 6.19 -5.96
N GLY A 27 -7.89 6.97 -6.10
CA GLY A 27 -6.55 6.46 -6.40
C GLY A 27 -5.99 5.61 -5.26
N VAL A 28 -6.05 6.11 -4.02
CA VAL A 28 -5.62 5.39 -2.81
C VAL A 28 -6.40 4.10 -2.63
N THR A 29 -7.73 4.13 -2.76
CA THR A 29 -8.57 2.92 -2.65
C THR A 29 -8.18 1.85 -3.65
N LYS A 30 -7.96 2.24 -4.93
CA LYS A 30 -7.49 1.30 -5.96
C LYS A 30 -6.11 0.75 -5.61
N LYS A 31 -5.20 1.62 -5.18
CA LYS A 31 -3.84 1.22 -4.87
C LYS A 31 -3.77 0.24 -3.70
N LEU A 32 -4.55 0.49 -2.65
CA LEU A 32 -4.73 -0.43 -1.52
C LEU A 32 -5.21 -1.82 -1.98
N ALA A 33 -6.16 -1.88 -2.91
CA ALA A 33 -6.64 -3.15 -3.45
C ALA A 33 -5.53 -3.92 -4.18
N PHE A 34 -4.60 -3.24 -4.85
CA PHE A 34 -3.47 -3.90 -5.51
C PHE A 34 -2.42 -4.39 -4.51
N VAL A 35 -2.00 -3.56 -3.54
CA VAL A 35 -0.96 -3.96 -2.57
C VAL A 35 -1.40 -5.09 -1.63
N GLN A 36 -2.71 -5.40 -1.58
CA GLN A 36 -3.24 -6.58 -0.88
C GLN A 36 -3.14 -7.87 -1.70
N LEU A 37 -2.88 -7.78 -3.01
CA LEU A 37 -2.67 -8.93 -3.87
C LEU A 37 -1.18 -9.28 -3.93
N PRO A 38 -0.82 -10.54 -4.22
CA PRO A 38 0.55 -10.90 -4.53
C PRO A 38 1.13 -10.04 -5.69
N PRO A 39 2.43 -9.67 -5.65
CA PRO A 39 3.05 -8.77 -6.63
C PRO A 39 2.89 -9.19 -8.09
N VAL A 40 2.77 -10.49 -8.36
CA VAL A 40 2.52 -11.03 -9.72
C VAL A 40 1.21 -10.53 -10.34
N PHE A 41 0.26 -10.07 -9.53
CA PHE A 41 -1.02 -9.51 -9.97
C PHE A 41 -1.03 -7.98 -10.01
N TRP A 42 0.08 -7.32 -9.69
CA TRP A 42 0.16 -5.87 -9.72
C TRP A 42 0.20 -5.39 -11.16
N GLU A 43 -0.87 -4.73 -11.59
CA GLU A 43 -0.92 -4.16 -12.93
C GLU A 43 0.04 -2.98 -13.07
N THR A 44 0.62 -2.82 -14.26
CA THR A 44 1.48 -1.67 -14.59
C THR A 44 0.72 -0.50 -15.20
N ASP A 45 -0.56 -0.69 -15.57
CA ASP A 45 -1.39 0.39 -16.12
C ASP A 45 -1.76 1.41 -15.02
N PRO A 46 -1.29 2.67 -15.10
CA PRO A 46 -1.55 3.70 -14.10
C PRO A 46 -3.02 4.16 -14.02
N LYS A 47 -3.89 3.73 -14.95
CA LYS A 47 -5.35 3.93 -14.85
C LYS A 47 -5.99 2.95 -13.87
N ARG A 48 -5.41 1.76 -13.73
CA ARG A 48 -5.89 0.67 -12.88
C ARG A 48 -5.15 0.64 -11.56
N ASN A 49 -3.82 0.59 -11.59
CA ASN A 49 -2.94 0.65 -10.43
C ASN A 49 -2.21 2.01 -10.40
N PRO A 50 -2.75 3.03 -9.68
CA PRO A 50 -2.17 4.36 -9.70
C PRO A 50 -0.73 4.37 -9.19
N ASP A 51 0.07 5.24 -9.79
CA ASP A 51 1.43 5.49 -9.34
C ASP A 51 1.41 6.17 -7.96
N THR A 52 2.16 5.61 -7.02
CA THR A 52 2.18 6.02 -5.62
C THR A 52 2.83 7.39 -5.41
N MET A 53 3.77 7.80 -6.27
CA MET A 53 4.35 9.14 -6.23
C MET A 53 3.31 10.19 -6.60
N HIS A 54 2.44 9.90 -7.57
CA HIS A 54 1.34 10.80 -7.90
C HIS A 54 0.31 10.92 -6.76
N LEU A 55 0.06 9.83 -6.02
CA LEU A 55 -0.77 9.88 -4.81
C LEU A 55 -0.12 10.73 -3.72
N LEU A 56 1.18 10.56 -3.48
CA LEU A 56 1.93 11.34 -2.50
C LEU A 56 1.86 12.84 -2.78
N TRP A 57 2.06 13.26 -4.04
CA TRP A 57 1.93 14.65 -4.44
C TRP A 57 0.52 15.19 -4.22
N ALA A 58 -0.50 14.41 -4.61
CA ALA A 58 -1.89 14.80 -4.43
C ALA A 58 -2.21 15.04 -2.96
N VAL A 59 -1.76 14.16 -2.07
CA VAL A 59 -1.96 14.30 -0.63
C VAL A 59 -1.23 15.51 -0.07
N TRP A 60 0.01 15.77 -0.48
CA TRP A 60 0.75 16.95 -0.05
C TRP A 60 0.07 18.26 -0.47
N LEU A 61 -0.41 18.34 -1.71
CA LEU A 61 -1.15 19.50 -2.20
C LEU A 61 -2.49 19.72 -1.47
N LEU A 62 -3.08 18.65 -0.92
CA LEU A 62 -4.31 18.70 -0.14
C LEU A 62 -4.08 18.98 1.35
N HIS A 63 -2.83 18.96 1.81
CA HIS A 63 -2.46 19.03 3.24
C HIS A 63 -3.23 18.01 4.11
N ASP A 64 -3.48 16.82 3.58
CA ASP A 64 -4.28 15.79 4.23
C ASP A 64 -3.40 14.82 5.02
N ALA A 65 -3.27 15.06 6.33
CA ALA A 65 -2.36 14.30 7.20
C ALA A 65 -2.77 12.83 7.37
N GLU A 66 -4.06 12.54 7.41
CA GLU A 66 -4.57 11.16 7.55
C GLU A 66 -4.26 10.36 6.29
N MET A 67 -4.56 10.94 5.12
CA MET A 67 -4.27 10.29 3.85
C MET A 67 -2.76 10.13 3.60
N LEU A 68 -1.95 11.03 4.17
CA LEU A 68 -0.49 10.95 4.06
C LEU A 68 0.05 9.70 4.75
N GLU A 69 -0.45 9.36 5.92
CA GLU A 69 -0.03 8.13 6.63
C GLU A 69 -0.42 6.88 5.85
N ILE A 70 -1.60 6.87 5.23
CA ILE A 70 -2.02 5.77 4.36
C ILE A 70 -1.08 5.62 3.15
N VAL A 71 -0.77 6.72 2.46
CA VAL A 71 0.12 6.68 1.28
C VAL A 71 1.54 6.27 1.67
N LYS A 72 2.05 6.72 2.82
CA LYS A 72 3.35 6.24 3.35
C LYS A 72 3.33 4.74 3.58
N GLY A 73 2.26 4.19 4.16
CA GLY A 73 2.08 2.76 4.35
C GLY A 73 2.14 1.98 3.03
N ILE A 74 1.45 2.48 2.00
CA ILE A 74 1.50 1.91 0.64
C ILE A 74 2.93 1.90 0.09
N ILE A 75 3.65 3.02 0.19
CA ILE A 75 5.05 3.12 -0.29
C ILE A 75 5.93 2.08 0.40
N LEU A 76 5.79 1.95 1.72
CA LEU A 76 6.57 0.98 2.50
C LEU A 76 6.26 -0.46 2.08
N MET A 77 4.99 -0.80 1.82
CA MET A 77 4.62 -2.12 1.32
C MET A 77 5.22 -2.40 -0.07
N GLU A 78 5.13 -1.44 -1.01
CA GLU A 78 5.73 -1.59 -2.33
C GLU A 78 7.25 -1.73 -2.29
N GLN A 79 7.90 -0.98 -1.39
CA GLN A 79 9.34 -1.05 -1.21
C GLN A 79 9.77 -2.37 -0.57
N ALA A 80 9.03 -2.86 0.42
CA ALA A 80 9.27 -4.16 1.05
C ALA A 80 9.19 -5.29 0.00
N GLU A 81 8.15 -5.29 -0.84
CA GLU A 81 8.02 -6.24 -1.95
C GLU A 81 9.17 -6.13 -2.95
N LYS A 82 9.57 -4.90 -3.31
CA LYS A 82 10.70 -4.66 -4.22
C LYS A 82 12.04 -5.14 -3.66
N ASP A 83 12.23 -5.00 -2.35
CA ASP A 83 13.42 -5.43 -1.63
C ASP A 83 13.37 -6.93 -1.26
N GLY A 84 12.30 -7.65 -1.66
CA GLY A 84 12.13 -9.08 -1.43
C GLY A 84 11.62 -9.44 -0.03
N LEU A 85 11.26 -8.45 0.79
CA LEU A 85 10.50 -8.60 2.02
C LEU A 85 9.01 -8.65 1.65
N SER A 86 8.57 -9.71 0.97
CA SER A 86 7.16 -9.82 0.64
C SER A 86 6.32 -9.86 1.91
N LEU A 87 5.08 -9.38 1.85
CA LEU A 87 4.12 -9.55 2.95
C LEU A 87 3.99 -11.02 3.32
N GLU A 88 4.03 -11.91 2.33
CA GLU A 88 4.03 -13.36 2.54
C GLU A 88 5.26 -13.82 3.34
N GLU A 89 6.45 -13.32 3.02
CA GLU A 89 7.68 -13.61 3.74
C GLU A 89 7.66 -13.02 5.16
N PHE A 90 7.17 -11.78 5.33
CA PHE A 90 6.98 -11.17 6.64
C PHE A 90 5.96 -11.93 7.50
N THR A 91 4.84 -12.34 6.91
CA THR A 91 3.83 -13.18 7.57
C THR A 91 4.42 -14.53 7.93
N ARG A 92 5.17 -15.16 7.04
CA ARG A 92 5.87 -16.44 7.31
C ARG A 92 6.86 -16.29 8.46
N GLN A 93 7.73 -15.28 8.43
CA GLN A 93 8.68 -14.99 9.50
C GLN A 93 7.98 -14.68 10.83
N SER A 94 6.90 -13.91 10.81
CA SER A 94 6.11 -13.60 12.01
C SER A 94 5.43 -14.85 12.58
N MET A 95 4.88 -15.71 11.72
CA MET A 95 4.29 -16.99 12.12
C MET A 95 5.35 -17.92 12.71
N GLU A 96 6.53 -18.00 12.10
CA GLU A 96 7.67 -18.76 12.64
C GLU A 96 8.11 -18.23 14.00
N GLY A 97 8.18 -16.91 14.16
CA GLY A 97 8.45 -16.26 15.44
C GLY A 97 7.44 -16.64 16.51
N ILE A 98 6.14 -16.60 16.21
CA ILE A 98 5.08 -16.99 17.15
C ILE A 98 5.17 -18.48 17.50
N LEU A 99 5.42 -19.35 16.52
CA LEU A 99 5.53 -20.80 16.76
C LEU A 99 6.79 -21.16 17.57
N ALA A 100 7.87 -20.39 17.43
CA ALA A 100 9.09 -20.55 18.20
C ALA A 100 8.89 -20.23 19.70
N LEU A 101 7.87 -19.44 20.06
CA LEU A 101 7.52 -19.12 21.45
C LEU A 101 6.72 -20.23 22.15
N ALA A 102 6.34 -21.30 21.44
CA ALA A 102 5.57 -22.39 22.04
C ALA A 102 6.40 -23.15 23.10
N PRO A 103 5.86 -23.37 24.32
CA PRO A 103 6.57 -24.05 25.41
C PRO A 103 6.75 -25.56 25.18
N ASP A 104 5.88 -26.16 24.35
CA ASP A 104 5.93 -27.57 23.98
C ASP A 104 5.25 -27.81 22.61
N ASP A 105 5.39 -29.03 22.10
CA ASP A 105 4.85 -29.44 20.79
C ASP A 105 3.31 -29.47 20.76
N THR A 106 2.66 -29.71 21.90
CA THR A 106 1.20 -29.72 22.01
C THR A 106 0.65 -28.32 21.81
N PHE A 107 1.24 -27.32 22.47
CA PHE A 107 0.88 -25.92 22.32
C PHE A 107 1.24 -25.38 20.94
N ARG A 108 2.36 -25.82 20.35
CA ARG A 108 2.73 -25.48 18.97
C ARG A 108 1.70 -25.97 17.96
N ALA A 109 1.17 -27.18 18.12
CA ALA A 109 0.11 -27.72 17.27
C ALA A 109 -1.20 -26.92 17.41
N LEU A 110 -1.56 -26.52 18.63
CA LEU A 110 -2.71 -25.66 18.89
C LEU A 110 -2.57 -24.28 18.20
N LEU A 111 -1.38 -23.66 18.30
CA LEU A 111 -1.09 -22.39 17.62
C LEU A 111 -1.22 -22.51 16.10
N LYS A 112 -0.66 -23.57 15.49
CA LYS A 112 -0.81 -23.82 14.03
C LYS A 112 -2.28 -23.90 13.62
N GLN A 113 -3.11 -24.58 14.41
CA GLN A 113 -4.54 -24.72 14.11
C GLN A 113 -5.29 -23.39 14.17
N LYS A 114 -4.86 -22.46 15.03
CA LYS A 114 -5.45 -21.13 15.19
C LYS A 114 -4.97 -20.10 14.16
N LEU A 115 -3.77 -20.27 13.62
CA LEU A 115 -3.17 -19.33 12.66
C LEU A 115 -3.59 -19.58 11.19
N ILE A 116 -4.27 -20.70 10.90
CA ILE A 116 -4.73 -21.08 9.56
C ILE A 116 -6.23 -20.73 9.34
N THR A 117 -6.92 -20.20 10.36
CA THR A 117 -8.35 -19.81 10.32
C THR A 117 -8.48 -18.30 10.23
#